data_AF-A0A5B9G4Q0-F1
#
_entry.id   AF-A0A5B9G4Q0-F1
#
_cell.length_a   1.000
_cell.length_b   1.000
_cell.length_c   1.000
_cell.angle_alpha   90.00
_cell.angle_beta   90.00
_cell.angle_gamma   90.00
#
_symmetry.space_group_name_H-M   'P 1'
#
loop_
_entity.id
_entity.type
_entity.pdbx_description
1 polymer ?
#
loop_
_entity_poly.entity_id
_entity_poly.type
_entity_poly.pdbx_seq_one_letter_code
_entity_poly.pdbx_strand_id
1 'polypeptide(L)' 'MRETQDGPIQDGSDDASNEQRLDGIIEQVRSDLRQGHTHESAEQMLRQRVRETGVELSDERIAEIARGLSSAQ' A
#
# COMPACT_ATOMS: atom_id res chain seq x y z
N MET A 1 -25.04 11.42 -25.86
CA MET A 1 -24.75 12.05 -24.56
C MET A 1 -23.88 11.08 -23.77
N ARG A 2 -22.76 11.61 -23.27
CA ARG A 2 -21.75 11.05 -22.34
C ARG A 2 -21.07 9.74 -22.74
N GLU A 3 -19.88 9.94 -23.32
CA GLU A 3 -18.74 9.04 -23.28
C GLU A 3 -18.32 8.84 -21.81
N THR A 4 -18.24 7.59 -21.39
CA THR A 4 -17.42 7.19 -20.24
C THR A 4 -16.77 5.89 -20.65
N GLN A 5 -15.75 6.05 -21.50
CA GLN A 5 -14.86 4.99 -21.91
C GLN A 5 -13.60 5.17 -21.06
N ASP A 6 -13.68 4.74 -19.79
CA ASP A 6 -12.53 4.76 -18.87
C ASP A 6 -11.66 3.53 -19.15
N GLY A 7 -10.88 3.59 -20.24
CA GLY A 7 -9.70 2.76 -20.51
C GLY A 7 -9.91 1.25 -20.65
N PRO A 8 -8.93 0.53 -21.24
CA PRO A 8 -8.96 -0.93 -21.25
C PRO A 8 -8.81 -1.46 -19.82
N ILE A 9 -9.76 -2.28 -19.36
CA ILE A 9 -9.53 -3.17 -18.20
C ILE A 9 -8.48 -4.17 -18.66
N GLN A 10 -7.25 -3.90 -18.28
CA GLN A 10 -6.09 -4.73 -18.56
C GLN A 10 -5.51 -5.18 -17.22
N ASP A 11 -6.35 -5.70 -16.31
CA ASP A 11 -5.89 -5.97 -14.95
C ASP A 11 -6.32 -7.34 -14.45
N GLY A 12 -5.37 -8.09 -13.91
CA GLY A 12 -5.58 -9.49 -13.54
C GLY A 12 -4.28 -10.31 -13.53
N SER A 13 -3.22 -9.82 -14.19
CA SER A 13 -1.84 -10.28 -13.96
C SER A 13 -0.96 -9.22 -13.31
N ASP A 14 -1.20 -7.93 -13.58
CA ASP A 14 -0.52 -6.84 -12.87
C ASP A 14 -1.12 -6.63 -11.47
N ASP A 15 -2.45 -6.69 -11.31
CA ASP A 15 -3.13 -6.62 -10.01
C ASP A 15 -2.64 -7.68 -9.02
N ALA A 16 -2.59 -8.96 -9.43
CA ALA A 16 -2.09 -10.04 -8.57
C ALA A 16 -0.62 -9.83 -8.19
N SER A 17 0.19 -9.26 -9.09
CA SER A 17 1.59 -8.91 -8.83
C SER A 17 1.71 -7.70 -7.90
N ASN A 18 0.78 -6.74 -7.99
CA ASN A 18 0.71 -5.55 -7.15
C ASN A 18 0.24 -5.89 -5.75
N GLU A 19 -0.74 -6.78 -5.59
CA GLU A 19 -1.19 -7.30 -4.31
C GLU A 19 -0.07 -8.06 -3.60
N GLN A 20 0.64 -8.96 -4.30
CA GLN A 20 1.79 -9.68 -3.74
C GLN A 20 2.93 -8.75 -3.31
N ARG A 21 3.17 -7.66 -4.07
CA ARG A 21 4.14 -6.62 -3.69
C ARG A 21 3.67 -5.84 -2.47
N LEU A 22 2.38 -5.50 -2.42
CA LEU A 22 1.79 -4.79 -1.30
C LEU A 22 1.87 -5.61 -0.01
N ASP A 23 1.59 -6.91 -0.05
CA ASP A 23 1.72 -7.81 1.11
C ASP A 23 3.16 -7.82 1.65
N GLY A 24 4.14 -7.88 0.75
CA GLY A 24 5.57 -7.81 1.11
C GLY A 24 5.94 -6.47 1.76
N ILE A 25 5.41 -5.36 1.23
CA ILE A 25 5.59 -4.02 1.80
C ILE A 25 4.98 -3.93 3.20
N ILE A 26 3.76 -4.44 3.38
CA ILE A 26 3.04 -4.43 4.66
C ILE A 26 3.83 -5.18 5.73
N GLU A 27 4.33 -6.38 5.42
CA GLU A 27 5.12 -7.17 6.37
C GLU A 27 6.46 -6.51 6.71
N GLN A 28 7.10 -5.82 5.75
CA GLN A 28 8.31 -5.06 6.02
C GLN A 28 8.04 -3.89 6.98
N VAL A 29 7.03 -3.06 6.69
CA VAL A 29 6.64 -1.93 7.55
C VAL A 29 6.25 -2.41 8.95
N ARG A 30 5.53 -3.54 9.03
CA ARG A 30 5.19 -4.17 10.31
C ARG A 30 6.43 -4.60 11.10
N SER A 31 7.44 -5.15 10.42
CA SER A 31 8.70 -5.53 11.05
C SER A 31 9.48 -4.32 11.56
N ASP A 32 9.51 -3.24 10.79
CA ASP A 32 10.21 -1.99 11.14
C ASP A 32 9.55 -1.31 12.36
N LEU A 33 8.21 -1.31 12.41
CA LEU A 33 7.43 -0.86 13.57
C LEU A 33 7.76 -1.67 14.84
N ARG A 34 7.79 -3.01 14.74
CA ARG A 34 8.09 -3.88 15.90
C ARG A 34 9.50 -3.69 16.45
N GLN A 35 10.46 -3.39 15.58
CA GLN A 35 11.84 -3.16 15.99
C GLN A 35 12.02 -1.81 16.69
N GLY A 36 11.01 -0.93 16.67
CA GLY A 36 11.07 0.38 17.33
C GLY A 36 12.14 1.29 16.73
N HIS A 37 12.58 1.01 15.51
CA HIS A 37 13.70 1.69 14.85
C HIS A 37 13.29 3.01 14.19
N THR A 38 12.01 3.39 14.26
CA THR A 38 11.47 4.52 13.48
C THR A 38 10.63 5.43 14.37
N HIS A 39 10.84 6.74 14.23
CA HIS A 39 9.97 7.78 14.80
C HIS A 39 8.81 8.13 13.84
N GLU A 40 8.71 7.41 12.73
CA GLU A 40 7.74 7.67 11.67
C GLU A 40 6.46 6.88 11.92
N SER A 41 5.33 7.46 11.53
CA SER A 41 4.05 6.74 11.59
C SER A 41 4.02 5.59 10.57
N ALA A 42 3.25 4.54 10.89
CA ALA A 42 3.00 3.42 9.96
C ALA A 42 2.51 3.91 8.58
N GLU A 43 1.72 4.98 8.55
CA GLU A 43 1.21 5.59 7.33
C GLU A 43 2.32 6.22 6.47
N GLN A 44 3.25 6.95 7.10
CA GLN A 44 4.37 7.58 6.39
C GLN A 44 5.29 6.53 5.76
N MET A 45 5.61 5.48 6.50
CA MET A 45 6.43 4.37 6.01
C MET A 45 5.75 3.64 4.86
N LEU A 46 4.47 3.32 5.00
CA LEU A 46 3.70 2.64 3.95
C LEU A 46 3.62 3.51 2.68
N ARG A 47 3.31 4.80 2.83
CA ARG A 47 3.22 5.74 1.70
C ARG A 47 4.56 5.89 0.97
N GLN A 48 5.67 5.93 1.69
CA GLN A 48 6.99 5.98 1.07
C GLN A 48 7.27 4.71 0.27
N ARG A 49 7.03 3.54 0.87
CA ARG A 49 7.37 2.25 0.26
C ARG A 49 6.54 1.95 -0.99
N VAL A 50 5.24 2.25 -0.93
CA VAL A 50 4.31 2.12 -2.06
C VAL A 50 4.81 2.94 -3.26
N ARG A 51 5.20 4.21 -3.03
CA ARG A 51 5.81 5.05 -4.09
C ARG A 51 7.13 4.50 -4.62
N GLU A 52 8.02 4.01 -3.75
CA GLU A 52 9.31 3.43 -4.16
C GLU A 52 9.14 2.19 -5.06
N THR A 53 8.08 1.42 -4.82
CA THR A 53 7.78 0.21 -5.59
C THR A 53 6.96 0.46 -6.86
N GLY A 54 6.48 1.68 -7.06
CA GLY A 54 5.61 2.05 -8.18
C GLY A 54 4.19 1.50 -8.07
N VAL A 55 3.78 1.04 -6.89
CA VAL A 55 2.39 0.62 -6.64
C VAL A 55 1.56 1.88 -6.45
N GLU A 56 0.48 2.03 -7.22
CA GLU A 56 -0.45 3.15 -7.03
C GLU A 56 -1.54 2.74 -6.04
N LEU A 57 -1.56 3.39 -4.87
CA LEU A 57 -2.63 3.25 -3.89
C LEU A 57 -3.22 4.61 -3.55
N SER A 58 -4.53 4.63 -3.34
CA SER A 58 -5.20 5.80 -2.81
C SER A 58 -4.77 6.08 -1.37
N ASP A 59 -4.73 7.36 -1.01
CA ASP A 59 -4.42 7.80 0.36
C ASP A 59 -5.36 7.16 1.39
N GLU A 60 -6.64 6.96 1.04
CA GLU A 60 -7.62 6.29 1.90
C GLU A 60 -7.23 4.83 2.18
N ARG A 61 -6.79 4.10 1.15
CA ARG A 61 -6.36 2.70 1.28
C ARG A 61 -5.08 2.59 2.11
N ILE A 62 -4.13 3.51 1.92
CA ILE A 62 -2.90 3.59 2.73
C ILE A 62 -3.25 3.82 4.21
N ALA A 63 -4.17 4.75 4.51
CA ALA A 63 -4.59 5.04 5.87
C ALA A 63 -5.34 3.86 6.53
N GLU A 64 -6.17 3.11 5.77
CA GLU A 64 -6.81 1.88 6.24
C GLU A 64 -5.78 0.83 6.67
N ILE A 65 -4.83 0.51 5.79
CA ILE A 65 -3.78 -0.49 6.05
C ILE A 65 -2.89 -0.06 7.24
N ALA A 66 -2.47 1.21 7.27
CA ALA A 66 -1.65 1.74 8.35
C ALA A 66 -2.33 1.68 9.73
N ARG A 67 -3.66 1.91 9.78
CA ARG A 67 -4.46 1.72 11.00
C ARG A 67 -4.51 0.25 11.42
N GLY A 68 -4.63 -0.68 10.47
CA GLY A 68 -4.54 -2.12 10.74
C GLY A 68 -3.18 -2.52 11.33
N LEU A 69 -2.09 -1.97 10.79
CA LEU A 69 -0.73 -2.23 11.27
C LEU A 69 -0.49 -1.70 12.70
N SER A 70 -1.05 -0.53 13.02
CA SER A 70 -0.87 0.10 14.34
C SER A 70 -1.75 -0.52 15.43
N SER A 71 -2.88 -1.13 15.06
CA SER A 71 -3.81 -1.78 15.99
C SER A 71 -3.48 -3.24 16.28
N ALA A 72 -2.60 -3.86 15.50
CA ALA A 72 -2.13 -5.24 15.69
C ALA A 72 -0.93 -5.36 16.67
N GLN A 73 -0.61 -4.29 17.40
CA GLN A 73 0.55 -4.14 18.27
C GLN A 73 0.15 -4.01 19.74
#